data_AF-A0A3B5MGI7-F1
#
_entry.id   AF-A0A3B5MGI7-F1
#
_cell.length_a   1.000
_cell.length_b   1.000
_cell.length_c   1.000
_cell.angle_alpha   90.00
_cell.angle_beta   90.00
_cell.angle_gamma   90.00
#
_symmetry.space_group_name_H-M   'P 1'
#
loop_
_entity.id
_entity.type
_entity.pdbx_description
1 polymer ?
#
loop_
_entity_poly.entity_id
_entity_poly.type
_entity_poly.pdbx_seq_one_letter_code
_entity_poly.pdbx_strand_id
1 'polypeptide(L)'
;MLDGHLLLGWLSFTVIVHLLSLPGPTTAYFGKHLEICLFFKPNFKTKQRISFLYAISSAGLTHALAKACSAGRMERCTCDEAPDLENRKAWQWGGCGDNLKYANKFVKEFLGKRSNKDLRARVDTHNTNVGMKVIKAGVETTCKCHGVSGSCTVQTCWRQLLPFHEIGNRLKLRYETSVKVGSSTNEATGEGDISTGRNQQQQQQHSLPGLSDQIPRTMDLLHIEDSPSFCKPSKYSAGTAARKCYKDQNCDAICCGRGHNTQSREVTGPCQCQVRWCCYVECKQCTQREEVYTCKG
;
A
#
# COMPACT_ATOMS: atom_id res chain seq x y z
N MET A 1 11.63 -7.26 -39.87
CA MET A 1 11.81 -7.89 -38.55
C MET A 1 11.98 -6.76 -37.54
N LEU A 2 10.91 -6.43 -36.83
CA LEU A 2 10.85 -5.40 -35.80
C LEU A 2 10.29 -6.06 -34.55
N ASP A 3 10.99 -5.89 -33.43
CA ASP A 3 10.82 -6.63 -32.18
C ASP A 3 9.44 -6.48 -31.51
N GLY A 4 8.88 -7.62 -31.09
CA GLY A 4 7.58 -7.77 -30.43
C GLY A 4 7.46 -7.16 -29.03
N HIS A 5 8.42 -6.34 -28.58
CA HIS A 5 8.39 -5.67 -27.28
C HIS A 5 7.65 -4.32 -27.27
N LEU A 6 7.46 -3.67 -28.43
CA LEU A 6 6.68 -2.43 -28.50
C LEU A 6 5.16 -2.64 -28.55
N LEU A 7 4.68 -3.78 -29.05
CA LEU A 7 3.25 -4.04 -29.24
C LEU A 7 2.49 -4.35 -27.94
N LEU A 8 3.16 -4.91 -26.93
CA LEU A 8 2.56 -5.15 -25.61
C LEU A 8 2.44 -3.87 -24.76
N GLY A 9 3.28 -2.87 -25.00
CA GLY A 9 3.17 -1.54 -24.38
C GLY A 9 1.98 -0.74 -24.89
N TRP A 10 1.66 -0.89 -26.18
CA TRP A 10 0.53 -0.21 -26.81
C TRP A 10 -0.82 -0.86 -26.50
N LEU A 11 -0.90 -2.20 -26.46
CA LEU A 11 -2.14 -2.90 -26.08
C LEU A 11 -2.54 -2.66 -24.62
N SER A 12 -1.57 -2.43 -23.72
CA SER A 12 -1.84 -2.02 -22.33
C SER A 12 -2.33 -0.57 -22.23
N PHE A 13 -1.94 0.31 -23.14
CA PHE A 13 -2.39 1.70 -23.19
C PHE A 13 -3.80 1.81 -23.79
N THR A 14 -4.09 1.07 -24.86
CA THR A 14 -5.40 1.14 -25.54
C THR A 14 -6.53 0.53 -24.71
N VAL A 15 -6.27 -0.53 -23.93
CA VAL A 15 -7.28 -1.12 -23.03
C VAL A 15 -7.59 -0.20 -21.84
N ILE A 16 -6.57 0.53 -21.34
CA ILE A 16 -6.74 1.51 -20.27
C ILE A 16 -7.43 2.79 -20.79
N VAL A 17 -7.08 3.25 -21.99
CA VAL A 17 -7.76 4.38 -22.65
C VAL A 17 -9.21 4.03 -23.02
N HIS A 18 -9.53 2.78 -23.38
CA HIS A 18 -10.92 2.37 -23.60
C HIS A 18 -11.74 2.25 -22.32
N LEU A 19 -11.12 1.87 -21.19
CA LEU A 19 -11.77 1.92 -19.87
C LEU A 19 -11.96 3.36 -19.36
N LEU A 20 -11.14 4.31 -19.82
CA LEU A 20 -11.22 5.74 -19.50
C LEU A 20 -12.15 6.53 -20.44
N SER A 21 -12.64 5.93 -21.53
CA SER A 21 -13.48 6.60 -22.55
C SER A 21 -14.99 6.37 -22.40
N LEU A 22 -15.45 5.80 -21.29
CA LEU A 22 -16.89 5.67 -21.01
C LEU A 22 -17.45 7.03 -20.52
N PRO A 23 -18.51 7.58 -21.14
CA PRO A 23 -19.02 8.89 -20.79
C PRO A 23 -19.85 8.81 -19.50
N GLY A 24 -19.44 9.54 -18.46
CA GLY A 24 -20.18 9.66 -17.21
C GLY A 24 -19.39 10.38 -16.10
N PRO A 25 -20.06 10.87 -15.04
CA PRO A 25 -19.48 11.75 -14.03
C PRO A 25 -18.47 11.07 -13.06
N THR A 26 -18.02 9.85 -13.36
CA THR A 26 -17.15 9.01 -12.53
C THR A 26 -15.65 9.23 -12.76
N THR A 27 -15.26 10.00 -13.78
CA THR A 27 -13.87 10.25 -14.17
C THR A 27 -13.10 11.17 -13.21
N ALA A 28 -13.77 12.00 -12.41
CA ALA A 28 -13.10 13.01 -11.59
C ALA A 28 -12.46 12.49 -10.28
N TYR A 29 -12.85 11.30 -9.79
CA TYR A 29 -12.38 10.78 -8.48
C TYR A 29 -11.48 9.53 -8.56
N PHE A 30 -11.58 8.72 -9.62
CA PHE A 30 -10.77 7.50 -9.77
C PHE A 30 -9.37 7.75 -10.36
N GLY A 31 -9.20 8.79 -11.19
CA GLY A 31 -7.91 9.10 -11.83
C GLY A 31 -6.80 9.45 -10.83
N LYS A 32 -7.09 10.28 -9.82
CA LYS A 32 -6.04 10.78 -8.91
C LYS A 32 -5.46 9.75 -7.93
N HIS A 33 -6.16 8.67 -7.58
CA HIS A 33 -5.66 7.71 -6.58
C HIS A 33 -5.11 6.41 -7.16
N LEU A 34 -5.60 5.95 -8.32
CA LEU A 34 -5.15 4.69 -8.93
C LEU A 34 -4.01 4.90 -9.95
N GLU A 35 -3.99 6.03 -10.67
CA GLU A 35 -2.87 6.37 -11.58
C GLU A 35 -1.54 6.54 -10.84
N ILE A 36 -1.57 6.93 -9.56
CA ILE A 36 -0.37 7.18 -8.76
C ILE A 36 0.37 5.90 -8.34
N CYS A 37 -0.25 4.71 -8.37
CA CYS A 37 0.44 3.47 -7.96
C CYS A 37 0.75 2.50 -9.10
N LEU A 38 -0.09 2.45 -10.16
CA LEU A 38 0.11 1.50 -11.26
C LEU A 38 0.90 2.09 -12.44
N PHE A 39 0.78 3.40 -12.69
CA PHE A 39 1.54 4.09 -13.75
C PHE A 39 2.87 4.67 -13.27
N PHE A 40 3.03 4.81 -11.95
CA PHE A 40 4.32 5.08 -11.33
C PHE A 40 5.17 3.80 -11.31
N LYS A 41 5.74 3.46 -12.48
CA LYS A 41 7.18 3.16 -12.53
C LYS A 41 7.92 4.50 -12.62
N PRO A 42 8.02 5.35 -11.57
CA PRO A 42 9.16 6.21 -11.55
C PRO A 42 10.34 5.26 -11.38
N ASN A 43 11.53 5.74 -11.67
CA ASN A 43 12.76 5.03 -11.39
C ASN A 43 13.00 4.88 -9.86
N PHE A 44 12.12 4.21 -9.10
CA PHE A 44 12.41 3.69 -7.76
C PHE A 44 13.35 2.50 -7.92
N LYS A 45 14.60 2.79 -8.24
CA LYS A 45 15.60 1.80 -8.60
C LYS A 45 16.18 1.05 -7.37
N THR A 46 15.60 1.19 -6.18
CA THR A 46 16.09 0.58 -4.93
C THR A 46 15.22 -0.58 -4.50
N LYS A 47 15.78 -1.79 -4.39
CA LYS A 47 15.02 -3.05 -4.33
C LYS A 47 14.26 -3.30 -3.02
N GLN A 48 14.64 -2.71 -1.89
CA GLN A 48 13.83 -2.78 -0.67
C GLN A 48 12.56 -1.93 -0.77
N ARG A 49 12.59 -0.75 -1.38
CA ARG A 49 11.37 0.07 -1.60
C ARG A 49 10.38 -0.61 -2.55
N ILE A 50 10.89 -1.50 -3.40
CA ILE A 50 10.08 -2.31 -4.30
C ILE A 50 9.23 -3.34 -3.52
N SER A 51 9.73 -3.89 -2.40
CA SER A 51 8.95 -4.85 -1.59
C SER A 51 7.69 -4.21 -1.01
N PHE A 52 7.82 -3.02 -0.40
CA PHE A 52 6.69 -2.24 0.09
C PHE A 52 5.75 -1.84 -1.03
N LEU A 53 6.27 -1.48 -2.22
CA LEU A 53 5.45 -1.11 -3.38
C LEU A 53 4.53 -2.26 -3.82
N TYR A 54 5.04 -3.50 -3.92
CA TYR A 54 4.18 -4.64 -4.26
C TYR A 54 3.10 -4.88 -3.20
N ALA A 55 3.45 -4.76 -1.92
CA ALA A 55 2.51 -4.96 -0.84
C ALA A 55 1.42 -3.86 -0.77
N ILE A 56 1.79 -2.58 -0.87
CA ILE A 56 0.83 -1.46 -0.82
C ILE A 56 -0.02 -1.39 -2.09
N SER A 57 0.53 -1.69 -3.26
CA SER A 57 -0.23 -1.69 -4.52
C SER A 57 -1.24 -2.83 -4.59
N SER A 58 -0.83 -4.05 -4.18
CA SER A 58 -1.77 -5.18 -4.09
C SER A 58 -2.87 -4.92 -3.05
N ALA A 59 -2.50 -4.36 -1.89
CA ALA A 59 -3.46 -3.96 -0.88
C ALA A 59 -4.42 -2.87 -1.38
N GLY A 60 -3.90 -1.86 -2.07
CA GLY A 60 -4.68 -0.75 -2.62
C GLY A 60 -5.67 -1.19 -3.70
N LEU A 61 -5.24 -2.08 -4.61
CA LEU A 61 -6.13 -2.67 -5.60
C LEU A 61 -7.24 -3.48 -4.95
N THR A 62 -6.91 -4.34 -3.99
CA THR A 62 -7.90 -5.13 -3.27
C THR A 62 -8.89 -4.24 -2.53
N HIS A 63 -8.41 -3.18 -1.87
CA HIS A 63 -9.26 -2.23 -1.14
C HIS A 63 -10.21 -1.48 -2.06
N ALA A 64 -9.69 -0.91 -3.15
CA ALA A 64 -10.47 -0.14 -4.10
C ALA A 64 -11.54 -0.99 -4.79
N LEU A 65 -11.20 -2.21 -5.22
CA LEU A 65 -12.15 -3.12 -5.86
C LEU A 65 -13.24 -3.58 -4.90
N ALA A 66 -12.88 -3.99 -3.68
CA ALA A 66 -13.86 -4.45 -2.69
C ALA A 66 -14.88 -3.35 -2.34
N LYS A 67 -14.40 -2.10 -2.20
CA LYS A 67 -15.27 -0.92 -1.97
C LYS A 67 -16.08 -0.52 -3.19
N ALA A 68 -15.55 -0.69 -4.40
CA ALA A 68 -16.30 -0.40 -5.63
C ALA A 68 -17.46 -1.39 -5.81
N CYS A 69 -17.26 -2.66 -5.46
CA CYS A 69 -18.32 -3.68 -5.47
C CYS A 69 -19.44 -3.35 -4.46
N SER A 70 -19.09 -3.03 -3.20
CA SER A 70 -20.09 -2.67 -2.18
C SER A 70 -20.78 -1.34 -2.45
N ALA A 71 -20.14 -0.42 -3.18
CA ALA A 71 -20.76 0.83 -3.62
C ALA A 71 -21.64 0.70 -4.87
N GLY A 72 -21.77 -0.50 -5.46
CA GLY A 72 -22.53 -0.71 -6.70
C GLY A 72 -21.93 -0.03 -7.93
N ARG A 73 -20.62 0.28 -7.90
CA ARG A 73 -19.90 0.95 -9.01
C ARG A 73 -19.32 -0.01 -10.04
N MET A 74 -19.56 -1.31 -9.88
CA MET A 74 -19.05 -2.36 -10.76
C MET A 74 -20.18 -3.33 -11.08
N GLU A 75 -20.35 -3.67 -12.36
CA GLU A 75 -21.42 -4.58 -12.80
C GLU A 75 -21.12 -6.05 -12.49
N ARG A 76 -19.84 -6.42 -12.41
CA ARG A 76 -19.39 -7.82 -12.30
C ARG A 76 -19.26 -8.32 -10.85
N CYS A 77 -19.63 -7.50 -9.86
CA CYS A 77 -19.60 -7.87 -8.46
C CYS A 77 -20.63 -7.07 -7.66
N THR A 78 -21.13 -7.68 -6.60
CA THR A 78 -22.02 -7.07 -5.60
C THR A 78 -21.30 -7.02 -4.26
N CYS A 79 -21.99 -6.64 -3.18
CA CYS A 79 -21.42 -6.72 -1.83
C CYS A 79 -21.13 -8.16 -1.38
N ASP A 80 -20.32 -8.27 -0.32
CA ASP A 80 -20.14 -9.53 0.39
C ASP A 80 -21.48 -9.91 1.05
N GLU A 81 -22.02 -11.06 0.69
CA GLU A 81 -23.20 -11.62 1.35
C GLU A 81 -22.80 -12.05 2.76
N ALA A 82 -23.65 -11.75 3.74
CA ALA A 82 -23.43 -12.22 5.10
C ALA A 82 -23.32 -13.75 5.11
N PRO A 83 -22.36 -14.34 5.84
CA PRO A 83 -22.32 -15.79 5.98
C PRO A 83 -23.62 -16.29 6.59
N ASP A 84 -24.06 -17.46 6.14
CA ASP A 84 -25.32 -18.15 6.49
C ASP A 84 -25.27 -18.70 7.93
N LEU A 85 -24.86 -17.85 8.88
CA LEU A 85 -24.78 -18.17 10.29
C LEU A 85 -26.19 -18.11 10.87
N GLU A 86 -26.66 -19.25 11.39
CA GLU A 86 -27.84 -19.35 12.24
C GLU A 86 -27.85 -18.19 13.26
N ASN A 87 -28.72 -17.22 13.00
CA ASN A 87 -28.89 -15.98 13.74
C ASN A 87 -29.43 -16.24 15.16
N ARG A 88 -28.55 -16.65 16.09
CA ARG A 88 -28.90 -16.80 17.52
C ARG A 88 -28.59 -15.56 18.38
N LYS A 89 -28.09 -14.47 17.80
CA LYS A 89 -27.77 -13.23 18.52
C LYS A 89 -28.64 -12.07 18.05
N ALA A 90 -28.99 -11.18 18.97
CA ALA A 90 -29.92 -10.05 18.82
C ALA A 90 -29.48 -8.94 17.82
N TRP A 91 -28.43 -9.17 17.02
CA TRP A 91 -28.01 -8.26 15.96
C TRP A 91 -28.10 -9.02 14.63
N GLN A 92 -28.87 -8.48 13.70
CA GLN A 92 -29.11 -9.13 12.41
C GLN A 92 -27.95 -8.77 11.49
N TRP A 93 -27.30 -9.78 10.91
CA TRP A 93 -26.41 -9.56 9.77
C TRP A 93 -27.20 -8.90 8.65
N GLY A 94 -26.70 -7.79 8.11
CA GLY A 94 -27.36 -7.08 7.03
C GLY A 94 -26.57 -5.86 6.58
N GLY A 95 -27.02 -5.23 5.50
CA GLY A 95 -26.29 -4.14 4.85
C GLY A 95 -25.31 -4.64 3.78
N CYS A 96 -24.46 -3.73 3.32
CA CYS A 96 -23.66 -3.89 2.11
C CYS A 96 -22.16 -3.98 2.47
N GLY A 97 -21.67 -5.20 2.69
CA GLY A 97 -20.27 -5.45 3.07
C GLY A 97 -19.28 -5.31 1.89
N ASP A 98 -18.04 -4.92 2.19
CA ASP A 98 -16.97 -4.81 1.18
C ASP A 98 -16.63 -6.20 0.60
N ASN A 99 -16.74 -6.40 -0.73
CA ASN A 99 -16.56 -7.71 -1.37
C ASN A 99 -15.09 -8.10 -1.54
N LEU A 100 -14.48 -8.50 -0.44
CA LEU A 100 -13.08 -8.86 -0.39
C LEU A 100 -12.77 -10.16 -1.15
N LYS A 101 -13.73 -11.08 -1.25
CA LYS A 101 -13.57 -12.35 -1.97
C LYS A 101 -13.35 -12.10 -3.46
N TYR A 102 -14.22 -11.28 -4.07
CA TYR A 102 -14.08 -10.87 -5.46
C TYR A 102 -12.77 -10.12 -5.70
N ALA A 103 -12.48 -9.12 -4.87
CA ALA A 103 -11.29 -8.28 -5.02
C ALA A 103 -9.99 -9.10 -4.95
N ASN A 104 -9.86 -10.02 -3.97
CA ASN A 104 -8.69 -10.88 -3.86
C ASN A 104 -8.54 -11.82 -5.07
N LYS A 105 -9.63 -12.38 -5.58
CA LYS A 105 -9.60 -13.22 -6.78
C LYS A 105 -9.07 -12.43 -7.97
N PHE A 106 -9.65 -11.25 -8.21
CA PHE A 106 -9.25 -10.36 -9.30
C PHE A 106 -7.77 -9.98 -9.20
N VAL A 107 -7.31 -9.49 -8.04
CA VAL A 107 -5.93 -9.04 -7.84
C VAL A 107 -4.94 -10.19 -7.98
N LYS A 108 -5.27 -11.38 -7.47
CA LYS A 108 -4.43 -12.57 -7.63
C LYS A 108 -4.29 -12.97 -9.10
N GLU A 109 -5.36 -12.92 -9.89
CA GLU A 109 -5.32 -13.21 -11.33
C GLU A 109 -4.59 -12.12 -12.13
N PHE A 110 -4.71 -10.86 -11.71
CA PHE A 110 -4.09 -9.71 -12.35
C PHE A 110 -2.57 -9.64 -12.09
N LEU A 111 -2.14 -9.90 -10.85
CA LEU A 111 -0.72 -9.80 -10.46
C LEU A 111 0.03 -11.15 -10.50
N GLY A 112 -0.68 -12.28 -10.41
CA GLY A 112 -0.11 -13.62 -10.20
C GLY A 112 0.37 -14.35 -11.45
N LYS A 113 0.25 -13.78 -12.66
CA LYS A 113 0.66 -14.43 -13.92
C LYS A 113 2.16 -14.36 -14.24
N ARG A 114 3.03 -14.12 -13.24
CA ARG A 114 4.48 -13.99 -13.46
C ARG A 114 5.18 -15.35 -13.32
N SER A 115 6.15 -15.60 -14.19
CA SER A 115 6.99 -16.81 -14.17
C SER A 115 7.68 -16.96 -12.81
N ASN A 116 7.46 -18.09 -12.14
CA ASN A 116 7.96 -18.38 -10.80
C ASN A 116 9.42 -18.88 -10.77
N LYS A 117 10.18 -18.67 -11.86
CA LYS A 117 11.52 -19.26 -12.04
C LYS A 117 12.64 -18.47 -11.34
N ASP A 118 12.46 -17.16 -11.12
CA ASP A 118 13.46 -16.28 -10.49
C ASP A 118 13.13 -16.02 -9.02
N LEU A 119 14.14 -16.00 -8.14
CA LEU A 119 14.04 -15.55 -6.75
C LEU A 119 13.33 -14.19 -6.65
N ARG A 120 13.60 -13.27 -7.57
CA ARG A 120 12.92 -11.97 -7.61
C ARG A 120 11.42 -12.10 -7.81
N ALA A 121 10.99 -12.94 -8.75
CA ALA A 121 9.58 -13.16 -9.01
C ALA A 121 8.87 -13.81 -7.81
N ARG A 122 9.57 -14.74 -7.14
CA ARG A 122 9.11 -15.34 -5.88
C ARG A 122 8.91 -14.27 -4.80
N VAL A 123 9.89 -13.40 -4.58
CA VAL A 123 9.85 -12.31 -3.58
C VAL A 123 8.74 -11.29 -3.88
N ASP A 124 8.60 -10.88 -5.13
CA ASP A 124 7.55 -9.96 -5.58
C ASP A 124 6.14 -10.57 -5.34
N THR A 125 6.00 -11.88 -5.60
CA THR A 125 4.76 -12.63 -5.35
C THR A 125 4.47 -12.73 -3.86
N HIS A 126 5.48 -13.00 -3.03
CA HIS A 126 5.34 -13.02 -1.57
C HIS A 126 4.84 -11.67 -1.04
N ASN A 127 5.50 -10.57 -1.41
CA ASN A 127 5.12 -9.23 -0.95
C ASN A 127 3.71 -8.84 -1.39
N THR A 128 3.31 -9.23 -2.62
CA THR A 128 1.93 -9.10 -3.11
C THR A 128 0.93 -9.86 -2.22
N ASN A 129 1.26 -11.10 -1.84
CA ASN A 129 0.42 -11.89 -0.95
C ASN A 129 0.37 -11.31 0.47
N VAL A 130 1.47 -10.75 0.99
CA VAL A 130 1.48 -10.06 2.29
C VAL A 130 0.52 -8.87 2.26
N GLY A 131 0.55 -8.06 1.20
CA GLY A 131 -0.38 -6.94 1.00
C GLY A 131 -1.85 -7.36 1.09
N MET A 132 -2.25 -8.37 0.31
CA MET A 132 -3.62 -8.92 0.35
C MET A 132 -4.00 -9.51 1.71
N LYS A 133 -3.06 -10.18 2.39
CA LYS A 133 -3.28 -10.73 3.74
C LYS A 133 -3.46 -9.63 4.80
N VAL A 134 -2.70 -8.54 4.71
CA VAL A 134 -2.86 -7.39 5.63
C VAL A 134 -4.23 -6.74 5.48
N ILE A 135 -4.71 -6.58 4.25
CA ILE A 135 -6.08 -6.11 3.99
C ILE A 135 -7.10 -7.08 4.59
N LYS A 136 -6.94 -8.38 4.35
CA LYS A 136 -7.85 -9.41 4.87
C LYS A 136 -7.90 -9.44 6.40
N ALA A 137 -6.77 -9.19 7.07
CA ALA A 137 -6.69 -9.10 8.52
C ALA A 137 -7.23 -7.77 9.08
N GLY A 138 -7.43 -6.75 8.23
CA GLY A 138 -8.03 -5.46 8.58
C GLY A 138 -9.52 -5.37 8.23
N VAL A 139 -10.24 -6.49 8.19
CA VAL A 139 -11.70 -6.50 8.04
C VAL A 139 -12.31 -6.48 9.43
N GLU A 140 -13.19 -5.51 9.67
CA GLU A 140 -13.93 -5.38 10.93
C GLU A 140 -15.44 -5.46 10.68
N THR A 141 -16.18 -5.82 11.72
CA THR A 141 -17.64 -5.79 11.69
C THR A 141 -18.09 -4.40 12.13
N THR A 142 -18.70 -3.65 11.21
CA THR A 142 -19.32 -2.35 11.49
C THR A 142 -20.81 -2.55 11.70
N CYS A 143 -21.37 -1.92 12.73
CA CYS A 143 -22.80 -1.97 13.03
C CYS A 143 -23.42 -0.58 13.01
N LYS A 144 -24.68 -0.51 12.55
CA LYS A 144 -25.53 0.68 12.68
C LYS A 144 -26.72 0.36 13.57
N CYS A 145 -26.96 1.25 14.53
CA CYS A 145 -28.08 1.16 15.46
C CYS A 145 -29.34 1.82 14.88
N HIS A 146 -30.48 1.17 15.07
CA HIS A 146 -31.78 1.56 14.50
C HIS A 146 -32.90 1.64 15.55
N GLY A 147 -32.57 1.60 16.85
CA GLY A 147 -33.56 1.70 17.92
C GLY A 147 -34.10 3.12 18.11
N VAL A 148 -35.24 3.21 18.81
CA VAL A 148 -35.91 4.47 19.14
C VAL A 148 -34.92 5.44 19.79
N SER A 149 -34.93 6.71 19.36
CA SER A 149 -34.03 7.77 19.81
C SER A 149 -32.53 7.46 19.67
N GLY A 150 -32.14 6.61 18.70
CA GLY A 150 -30.74 6.25 18.46
C GLY A 150 -30.22 5.11 19.34
N SER A 151 -31.09 4.38 20.05
CA SER A 151 -30.70 3.22 20.83
C SER A 151 -30.22 2.06 19.94
N CYS A 152 -29.39 1.16 20.50
CA CYS A 152 -28.83 -0.01 19.80
C CYS A 152 -29.59 -1.32 20.11
N THR A 153 -30.86 -1.23 20.52
CA THR A 153 -31.72 -2.40 20.78
C THR A 153 -31.91 -3.27 19.54
N VAL A 154 -31.97 -2.63 18.37
CA VAL A 154 -31.87 -3.26 17.06
C VAL A 154 -30.68 -2.64 16.35
N GLN A 155 -29.81 -3.49 15.80
CA GLN A 155 -28.69 -3.04 14.98
C GLN A 155 -28.47 -3.99 13.81
N THR A 156 -27.93 -3.43 12.74
CA THR A 156 -27.57 -4.13 11.51
C THR A 156 -26.08 -4.05 11.33
N CYS A 157 -25.42 -5.19 11.11
CA CYS A 157 -23.96 -5.27 11.01
C CYS A 157 -23.50 -5.86 9.68
N TRP A 158 -22.44 -5.28 9.11
CA TRP A 158 -21.77 -5.75 7.90
C TRP A 158 -20.25 -5.76 8.08
N ARG A 159 -19.55 -6.50 7.22
CA ARG A 159 -18.09 -6.53 7.19
C ARG A 159 -17.55 -5.38 6.33
N GLN A 160 -16.63 -4.60 6.88
CA GLN A 160 -16.06 -3.44 6.22
C GLN A 160 -14.55 -3.44 6.35
N LEU A 161 -13.87 -2.97 5.30
CA LEU A 161 -12.43 -2.75 5.33
C LEU A 161 -12.10 -1.49 6.13
N LEU A 162 -11.04 -1.58 6.94
CA LEU A 162 -10.44 -0.44 7.60
C LEU A 162 -10.10 0.70 6.63
N PRO A 163 -10.02 1.95 7.13
CA PRO A 163 -9.45 3.06 6.37
C PRO A 163 -8.08 2.70 5.80
N PHE A 164 -7.82 3.04 4.54
CA PHE A 164 -6.60 2.61 3.86
C PHE A 164 -5.32 3.13 4.51
N HIS A 165 -5.38 4.28 5.20
CA HIS A 165 -4.23 4.82 5.94
C HIS A 165 -3.76 3.89 7.07
N GLU A 166 -4.68 3.17 7.72
CA GLU A 166 -4.33 2.19 8.76
C GLU A 166 -3.65 0.96 8.16
N ILE A 167 -4.11 0.51 6.99
CA ILE A 167 -3.46 -0.55 6.23
C ILE A 167 -2.05 -0.11 5.81
N GLY A 168 -1.90 1.13 5.35
CA GLY A 168 -0.62 1.74 5.05
C GLY A 168 0.34 1.73 6.25
N ASN A 169 -0.15 2.08 7.45
CA ASN A 169 0.63 2.03 8.68
C ASN A 169 1.06 0.60 9.04
N ARG A 170 0.14 -0.38 8.94
CA ARG A 170 0.45 -1.80 9.18
C ARG A 170 1.50 -2.34 8.22
N LEU A 171 1.45 -1.93 6.94
CA LEU A 171 2.45 -2.31 5.94
C LEU A 171 3.79 -1.57 6.15
N LYS A 172 3.75 -0.32 6.60
CA LYS A 172 4.94 0.47 6.91
C LYS A 172 5.76 -0.18 8.03
N LEU A 173 5.11 -0.63 9.10
CA LEU A 173 5.78 -1.34 10.19
C LEU A 173 6.50 -2.60 9.69
N ARG A 174 5.87 -3.36 8.78
CA ARG A 174 6.46 -4.56 8.16
C ARG A 174 7.60 -4.24 7.20
N TYR A 175 7.60 -3.05 6.61
CA TYR A 175 8.69 -2.56 5.79
C TYR A 175 9.91 -2.22 6.65
N GLU A 176 9.70 -1.59 7.80
CA GLU A 176 10.78 -1.27 8.76
C GLU A 176 11.44 -2.54 9.30
N THR A 177 10.69 -3.63 9.47
CA THR A 177 11.19 -4.94 9.91
C THR A 177 11.43 -5.94 8.77
N SER A 178 11.55 -5.46 7.52
CA SER A 178 11.69 -6.35 6.35
C SER A 178 12.95 -7.22 6.39
N VAL A 179 12.85 -8.45 5.87
CA VAL A 179 13.93 -9.44 5.91
C VAL A 179 14.65 -9.51 4.57
N LYS A 180 15.99 -9.49 4.62
CA LYS A 180 16.83 -9.71 3.45
C LYS A 180 16.90 -11.20 3.12
N VAL A 181 16.72 -11.54 1.83
CA VAL A 181 16.85 -12.90 1.30
C VAL A 181 17.88 -12.90 0.17
N GLY A 182 18.91 -13.73 0.30
CA GLY A 182 19.89 -13.99 -0.75
C GLY A 182 19.67 -15.35 -1.41
N SER A 183 20.33 -15.59 -2.54
CA SER A 183 20.58 -16.93 -3.07
C SER A 183 22.08 -17.16 -2.99
N SER A 184 22.57 -18.00 -2.09
CA SER A 184 23.92 -18.56 -2.18
C SER A 184 23.86 -19.76 -3.11
N THR A 185 24.24 -19.57 -4.37
CA THR A 185 24.51 -20.70 -5.27
C THR A 185 25.85 -21.31 -4.87
N ASN A 186 25.84 -22.55 -4.37
CA ASN A 186 27.08 -23.30 -4.26
C ASN A 186 27.48 -23.72 -5.68
N GLU A 187 28.60 -23.19 -6.17
CA GLU A 187 29.13 -23.40 -7.54
C GLU A 187 29.42 -24.88 -7.85
N ALA A 188 29.42 -25.75 -6.84
CA ALA A 188 29.64 -27.20 -6.97
C ALA A 188 28.38 -28.04 -7.28
N THR A 189 27.15 -27.53 -7.07
CA THR A 189 25.91 -28.33 -7.25
C THR A 189 24.82 -27.65 -8.08
N GLY A 190 24.94 -26.35 -8.36
CA GLY A 190 23.92 -25.61 -9.13
C GLY A 190 22.60 -25.36 -8.38
N GLU A 191 22.52 -25.71 -7.10
CA GLU A 191 21.39 -25.40 -6.22
C GLU A 191 21.63 -24.09 -5.44
N GLY A 192 20.60 -23.23 -5.43
CA GLY A 192 20.60 -21.97 -4.70
C GLY A 192 20.00 -22.13 -3.30
N ASP A 193 20.72 -21.68 -2.29
CA ASP A 193 20.32 -21.71 -0.89
C ASP A 193 19.90 -20.30 -0.40
N ILE A 194 18.81 -20.21 0.37
CA ILE A 194 18.28 -18.93 0.90
C ILE A 194 18.84 -18.68 2.30
N SER A 195 19.90 -17.88 2.39
CA SER A 195 20.50 -17.50 3.68
C SER A 195 19.67 -16.39 4.35
N THR A 196 19.22 -16.61 5.59
CA THR A 196 18.65 -15.55 6.45
C THR A 196 19.76 -15.00 7.35
N GLY A 197 20.08 -13.71 7.21
CA GLY A 197 21.16 -13.06 7.95
C GLY A 197 20.83 -12.76 9.41
N ARG A 198 20.61 -13.78 10.25
CA ARG A 198 20.50 -13.62 11.70
C ARG A 198 21.81 -14.08 12.36
N ASN A 199 22.33 -13.23 13.25
CA ASN A 199 23.59 -13.39 13.98
C ASN A 199 23.97 -14.84 14.28
N GLN A 200 25.20 -15.20 13.89
CA GLN A 200 25.89 -16.41 14.31
C GLN A 200 26.13 -16.35 15.82
N GLN A 201 25.17 -16.82 16.62
CA GLN A 201 25.39 -17.43 17.93
C GLN A 201 24.04 -17.95 18.42
N GLN A 202 23.95 -19.28 18.55
CA GLN A 202 22.82 -20.06 19.08
C GLN A 202 21.66 -20.33 18.12
N GLN A 203 21.84 -21.34 17.26
CA GLN A 203 20.91 -22.47 17.17
C GLN A 203 21.57 -23.61 16.37
N GLN A 204 22.31 -24.46 17.08
CA GLN A 204 22.49 -25.84 16.65
C GLN A 204 21.18 -26.56 16.95
N GLN A 205 20.41 -26.92 15.91
CA GLN A 205 19.54 -28.09 15.94
C GLN A 205 19.10 -28.49 14.53
N HIS A 206 19.75 -29.54 14.04
CA HIS A 206 19.30 -30.50 13.02
C HIS A 206 18.68 -29.95 11.72
N SER A 207 19.54 -29.60 10.77
CA SER A 207 19.19 -29.56 9.34
C SER A 207 19.06 -30.99 8.79
N LEU A 208 17.83 -31.39 8.44
CA LEU A 208 17.61 -32.53 7.55
C LEU A 208 18.06 -32.17 6.12
N PRO A 209 18.64 -33.11 5.33
CA PRO A 209 19.08 -32.82 3.97
C PRO A 209 17.89 -32.73 3.01
N GLY A 210 17.73 -31.57 2.37
CA GLY A 210 16.85 -31.37 1.22
C GLY A 210 15.57 -30.57 1.51
N LEU A 211 15.65 -29.23 1.56
CA LEU A 211 14.51 -28.32 1.28
C LEU A 211 14.89 -26.81 1.16
N SER A 212 16.08 -26.44 0.68
CA SER A 212 16.62 -25.07 0.84
C SER A 212 16.20 -24.01 -0.20
N ASP A 213 15.03 -24.15 -0.82
CA ASP A 213 14.58 -23.29 -1.92
C ASP A 213 13.19 -22.64 -1.66
N GLN A 214 12.73 -22.62 -0.40
CA GLN A 214 11.41 -22.09 -0.05
C GLN A 214 11.49 -20.68 0.53
N ILE A 215 10.74 -19.74 -0.09
CA ILE A 215 10.48 -18.44 0.54
C ILE A 215 9.93 -18.67 1.96
N PRO A 216 10.48 -17.99 2.98
CA PRO A 216 9.99 -18.09 4.34
C PRO A 216 8.48 -17.83 4.42
N ARG A 217 7.73 -18.71 5.08
CA ARG A 217 6.30 -18.53 5.33
C ARG A 217 6.08 -17.51 6.46
N THR A 218 6.42 -16.26 6.20
CA THR A 218 6.28 -15.15 7.15
C THR A 218 5.24 -14.15 6.67
N MET A 219 4.88 -13.22 7.56
CA MET A 219 4.09 -12.03 7.22
C MET A 219 4.97 -10.79 7.04
N ASP A 220 6.29 -10.96 7.06
CA ASP A 220 7.26 -9.89 6.89
C ASP A 220 7.47 -9.63 5.40
N LEU A 221 7.80 -8.38 5.06
CA LEU A 221 8.19 -8.05 3.70
C LEU A 221 9.61 -8.54 3.44
N LEU A 222 9.85 -9.04 2.23
CA LEU A 222 11.14 -9.58 1.82
C LEU A 222 11.82 -8.68 0.80
N HIS A 223 13.13 -8.53 0.90
CA HIS A 223 13.95 -7.79 -0.06
C HIS A 223 15.24 -8.55 -0.38
N ILE A 224 15.80 -8.33 -1.58
CA ILE A 224 16.98 -9.08 -2.05
C ILE A 224 18.27 -8.28 -1.83
N GLU A 225 18.21 -6.98 -2.06
CA GLU A 225 19.37 -6.08 -1.92
C GLU A 225 19.06 -4.97 -0.93
N ASP A 226 20.10 -4.51 -0.25
CA ASP A 226 20.04 -3.39 0.65
C ASP A 226 19.64 -2.11 -0.09
N SER A 227 18.98 -1.19 0.60
CA SER A 227 18.72 0.14 0.06
C SER A 227 20.02 0.93 -0.05
N PRO A 228 20.35 1.54 -1.20
CA PRO A 228 21.45 2.48 -1.27
C PRO A 228 21.16 3.73 -0.43
N SER A 229 22.19 4.48 -0.08
CA SER A 229 22.01 5.78 0.56
C SER A 229 21.30 6.76 -0.37
N PHE A 230 20.25 7.42 0.14
CA PHE A 230 19.52 8.47 -0.58
C PHE A 230 20.06 9.88 -0.29
N CYS A 231 21.06 10.00 0.59
CA CYS A 231 21.56 11.27 1.11
C CYS A 231 22.27 12.11 0.04
N LYS A 232 23.03 11.46 -0.84
CA LYS A 232 23.79 12.09 -1.93
C LYS A 232 23.15 11.77 -3.28
N PRO A 233 23.30 12.64 -4.29
CA PRO A 233 22.89 12.33 -5.65
C PRO A 233 23.53 11.05 -6.16
N SER A 234 22.74 10.19 -6.79
CA SER A 234 23.16 8.94 -7.41
C SER A 234 22.20 8.55 -8.54
N LYS A 235 22.49 7.45 -9.26
CA LYS A 235 21.55 6.91 -10.25
C LYS A 235 20.18 6.48 -9.68
N TYR A 236 20.07 6.40 -8.34
CA TYR A 236 18.90 5.95 -7.59
C TYR A 236 18.15 7.08 -6.87
N SER A 237 18.79 8.24 -6.66
CA SER A 237 18.28 9.34 -5.84
C SER A 237 18.85 10.67 -6.28
N ALA A 238 18.06 11.75 -6.26
CA ALA A 238 18.57 13.11 -6.45
C ALA A 238 19.37 13.64 -5.24
N GLY A 239 19.46 12.88 -4.14
CA GLY A 239 20.01 13.36 -2.87
C GLY A 239 18.93 14.01 -2.00
N THR A 240 19.32 14.48 -0.81
CA THR A 240 18.39 15.15 0.11
C THR A 240 18.63 16.65 0.29
N ALA A 241 19.59 17.23 -0.43
CA ALA A 241 19.83 18.66 -0.45
C ALA A 241 18.55 19.44 -0.83
N ALA A 242 18.32 20.59 -0.17
CA ALA A 242 17.17 21.47 -0.35
C ALA A 242 15.78 20.85 -0.07
N ARG A 243 15.69 19.63 0.45
CA ARG A 243 14.40 19.04 0.86
C ARG A 243 13.86 19.73 2.12
N LYS A 244 12.55 20.00 2.14
CA LYS A 244 11.87 20.50 3.35
C LYS A 244 11.89 19.43 4.45
N CYS A 245 12.17 19.84 5.68
CA CYS A 245 12.12 19.01 6.87
C CYS A 245 11.39 19.75 8.02
N TYR A 246 11.14 19.04 9.12
CA TYR A 246 10.50 19.57 10.33
C TYR A 246 11.46 19.46 11.51
N LYS A 247 11.79 20.63 12.10
CA LYS A 247 12.91 20.87 13.03
C LYS A 247 13.05 19.85 14.16
N ASP A 248 11.92 19.39 14.71
CA ASP A 248 11.92 18.47 15.86
C ASP A 248 11.34 17.08 15.53
N GLN A 249 11.10 16.79 14.25
CA GLN A 249 10.53 15.50 13.84
C GLN A 249 11.49 14.68 13.00
N ASN A 250 12.10 15.29 11.97
CA ASN A 250 12.79 14.50 10.95
C ASN A 250 13.95 15.20 10.23
N CYS A 251 14.34 16.42 10.64
CA CYS A 251 15.44 17.10 9.99
C CYS A 251 16.76 16.31 10.07
N ASP A 252 17.09 15.71 11.22
CA ASP A 252 18.32 14.92 11.35
C ASP A 252 18.36 13.73 10.40
N ALA A 253 17.24 13.02 10.27
CA ALA A 253 17.10 11.86 9.40
C ALA A 253 17.05 12.25 7.91
N ILE A 254 16.23 13.22 7.51
CA ILE A 254 16.06 13.61 6.10
C ILE A 254 17.31 14.35 5.59
N CYS A 255 17.95 15.16 6.43
CA CYS A 255 19.16 15.90 6.07
C CYS A 255 20.44 15.09 6.31
N CYS A 256 20.33 13.85 6.77
CA CYS A 256 21.45 12.93 6.99
C CYS A 256 22.56 13.53 7.87
N GLY A 257 22.17 14.26 8.93
CA GLY A 257 23.10 14.92 9.85
C GLY A 257 23.83 16.16 9.29
N ARG A 258 23.58 16.58 8.04
CA ARG A 258 24.20 17.81 7.47
C ARG A 258 23.62 19.12 8.03
N GLY A 259 22.56 19.03 8.84
CA GLY A 259 21.79 20.16 9.32
C GLY A 259 20.88 20.78 8.24
N HIS A 260 20.22 21.88 8.60
CA HIS A 260 19.23 22.55 7.76
C HIS A 260 19.41 24.07 7.78
N ASN A 261 19.00 24.72 6.70
CA ASN A 261 18.80 26.17 6.63
C ASN A 261 17.41 26.50 7.17
N THR A 262 17.26 27.67 7.78
CA THR A 262 15.98 28.18 8.28
C THR A 262 15.62 29.44 7.51
N GLN A 263 14.42 29.47 6.94
CA GLN A 263 13.89 30.63 6.25
C GLN A 263 12.51 30.96 6.81
N SER A 264 12.29 32.23 7.18
CA SER A 264 10.94 32.68 7.53
C SER A 264 10.14 33.02 6.27
N ARG A 265 8.94 32.47 6.15
CA ARG A 265 8.02 32.74 5.05
C ARG A 265 6.67 33.20 5.61
N GLU A 266 6.11 34.24 5.02
CA GLU A 266 4.71 34.61 5.29
C GLU A 266 3.77 33.68 4.51
N VAL A 267 2.85 33.06 5.24
CA VAL A 267 1.81 32.18 4.72
C VAL A 267 0.46 32.81 5.05
N THR A 268 -0.32 33.09 4.01
CA THR A 268 -1.69 33.58 4.16
C THR A 268 -2.65 32.41 4.04
N GLY A 269 -3.56 32.29 5.01
CA GLY A 269 -4.56 31.23 5.03
C GLY A 269 -5.82 31.59 5.80
N PRO A 270 -6.87 30.75 5.69
CA PRO A 270 -8.11 30.96 6.41
C PRO A 270 -7.89 30.81 7.92
N CYS A 271 -8.41 31.77 8.68
CA CYS A 271 -8.32 31.83 10.13
C CYS A 271 -9.64 32.34 10.71
N GLN A 272 -9.82 32.17 12.03
CA GLN A 272 -10.97 32.71 12.76
C GLN A 272 -12.32 32.35 12.09
N CYS A 273 -12.45 31.09 11.72
CA CYS A 273 -13.63 30.60 11.01
C CYS A 273 -14.85 30.52 11.94
N GLN A 274 -15.98 31.06 11.48
CA GLN A 274 -17.26 31.02 12.19
C GLN A 274 -18.31 30.29 11.36
N VAL A 275 -19.03 29.36 12.00
CA VAL A 275 -20.17 28.66 11.39
C VAL A 275 -21.38 29.60 11.44
N ARG A 276 -21.92 29.95 10.28
CA ARG A 276 -23.18 30.69 10.19
C ARG A 276 -24.34 29.68 10.27
N TRP A 277 -25.33 29.99 11.11
CA TRP A 277 -26.54 29.19 11.23
C TRP A 277 -27.35 29.33 9.93
N CYS A 278 -27.27 28.30 9.08
CA CYS A 278 -27.72 28.16 7.67
C CYS A 278 -26.64 27.63 6.70
N CYS A 279 -25.57 27.02 7.24
CA CYS A 279 -24.78 25.94 6.63
C CYS A 279 -23.51 26.32 5.87
N TYR A 280 -22.93 27.49 6.13
CA TYR A 280 -21.62 27.84 5.57
C TYR A 280 -20.67 28.40 6.63
N VAL A 281 -19.38 28.27 6.34
CA VAL A 281 -18.30 28.72 7.22
C VAL A 281 -17.68 29.97 6.61
N GLU A 282 -17.70 31.06 7.36
CA GLU A 282 -17.00 32.29 6.99
C GLU A 282 -15.66 32.33 7.73
N CYS A 283 -14.56 32.49 7.00
CA CYS A 283 -13.22 32.65 7.56
C CYS A 283 -12.63 33.99 7.13
N LYS A 284 -11.80 34.58 7.98
CA LYS A 284 -10.93 35.70 7.60
C LYS A 284 -9.67 35.16 6.93
N GLN A 285 -8.96 36.01 6.19
CA GLN A 285 -7.60 35.72 5.72
C GLN A 285 -6.60 36.29 6.73
N CYS A 286 -5.80 35.43 7.35
CA CYS A 286 -4.70 35.86 8.21
C CYS A 286 -3.37 35.55 7.53
N THR A 287 -2.40 36.45 7.69
CA THR A 287 -1.01 36.19 7.33
C THR A 287 -0.24 35.85 8.59
N GLN A 288 0.44 34.70 8.59
CA GLN A 288 1.31 34.27 9.68
C GLN A 288 2.71 34.02 9.13
N ARG A 289 3.73 34.36 9.93
CA ARG A 289 5.13 34.04 9.63
C ARG A 289 5.41 32.62 10.10
N GLU A 290 5.74 31.73 9.18
CA GLU A 290 6.16 30.36 9.45
C GLU A 290 7.65 30.18 9.18
N GLU A 291 8.32 29.37 9.98
CA GLU A 291 9.69 28.92 9.69
C GLU A 291 9.67 27.69 8.78
N VAL A 292 10.43 27.76 7.70
CA VAL A 292 10.63 26.68 6.74
C VAL A 292 12.07 26.20 6.85
N TYR A 293 12.25 24.91 7.12
CA TYR A 293 13.55 24.28 7.23
C TYR A 293 13.87 23.46 5.98
N THR A 294 15.05 23.66 5.40
CA THR A 294 15.50 22.95 4.19
C THR A 294 16.89 22.36 4.39
N CYS A 295 17.08 21.10 3.99
CA CYS A 295 18.35 20.41 4.21
C CYS A 295 19.53 21.06 3.49
N LYS A 296 20.67 21.13 4.18
CA LYS A 296 21.94 21.60 3.59
C LYS A 296 22.50 20.59 2.57
N GLY A 297 23.25 21.13 1.61
CA GLY A 297 24.00 20.38 0.58
C GLY A 297 25.12 19.55 1.17
#